data_AF-A0A7V9NCH9-F1
#
_entry.id   AF-A0A7V9NCH9-F1
#
_cell.length_a   1.000
_cell.length_b   1.000
_cell.length_c   1.000
_cell.angle_alpha   90.00
_cell.angle_beta   90.00
_cell.angle_gamma   90.00
#
_symmetry.space_group_name_H-M   'P 1'
#
loop_
_entity.id
_entity.type
_entity.pdbx_description
1 polymer ?
#
loop_
_entity_poly.entity_id
_entity_poly.type
_entity_poly.pdbx_seq_one_letter_code
_entity_poly.pdbx_strand_id
1 'polypeptide(L)'
;MTDRRSELQVQAQPVEGLPRALTIAGSDSGGGAGIQADLKVFFALGCHGMSALTALTAQNTVGVTGIHEVPPEFVIAQIEA
;
A
#
# COMPACT_ATOMS: atom_id res chain seq x y z
N MET A 1 -33.46 3.32 -21.05
CA MET A 1 -32.10 2.96 -21.47
C MET A 1 -31.21 3.10 -20.24
N THR A 2 -31.14 2.03 -19.45
CA THR A 2 -30.53 2.05 -18.11
C THR A 2 -29.04 1.74 -18.26
N ASP A 3 -28.18 2.70 -17.88
CA ASP A 3 -26.74 2.52 -17.86
C ASP A 3 -26.36 1.51 -16.77
N ARG A 4 -26.07 0.26 -17.17
CA ARG A 4 -25.56 -0.82 -16.31
C ARG A 4 -24.04 -0.91 -16.44
N ARG A 5 -23.33 0.15 -16.02
CA ARG A 5 -21.91 0.01 -15.64
C ARG A 5 -21.87 -0.59 -14.24
N SER A 6 -21.99 -1.91 -14.18
CA SER A 6 -21.65 -2.69 -13.00
C SER A 6 -20.21 -2.40 -12.62
N GLU A 7 -20.01 -1.80 -11.46
CA GLU A 7 -18.71 -1.70 -10.79
C GLU A 7 -18.08 -3.10 -10.78
N LEU A 8 -16.94 -3.25 -11.46
CA LEU A 8 -16.11 -4.45 -11.32
C LEU A 8 -15.52 -4.42 -9.91
N GLN A 9 -16.25 -4.99 -8.95
CA GLN A 9 -15.67 -5.35 -7.67
C GLN A 9 -14.64 -6.45 -7.94
N VAL A 10 -13.36 -6.05 -8.00
CA VAL A 10 -12.24 -6.99 -7.99
C VAL A 10 -12.20 -7.60 -6.60
N GLN A 11 -12.79 -8.78 -6.43
CA GLN A 11 -12.65 -9.55 -5.22
C GLN A 11 -11.24 -10.16 -5.20
N ALA A 12 -10.37 -9.65 -4.33
CA ALA A 12 -9.08 -10.28 -4.07
C ALA A 12 -9.32 -11.65 -3.42
N GLN A 13 -8.85 -12.71 -4.07
CA GLN A 13 -8.85 -14.05 -3.49
C GLN A 13 -7.70 -14.13 -2.46
N PRO A 14 -7.93 -14.66 -1.25
CA PRO A 14 -6.85 -14.88 -0.29
C PRO A 14 -5.79 -15.80 -0.88
N VAL A 15 -4.51 -15.42 -0.78
CA VAL A 15 -3.43 -16.36 -1.10
C VAL A 15 -3.33 -17.34 0.06
N GLU A 16 -3.90 -18.53 -0.10
CA GLU A 16 -3.90 -19.54 0.95
C GLU A 16 -2.46 -19.98 1.31
N GLY A 17 -2.19 -20.10 2.62
CA GLY A 17 -0.94 -20.68 3.14
C GLY A 17 0.26 -19.74 3.32
N LEU A 18 0.19 -18.46 2.92
CA LEU A 18 1.26 -17.50 3.18
C LEU A 18 1.02 -16.68 4.47
N PRO A 19 2.03 -16.48 5.34
CA PRO A 19 1.95 -15.51 6.42
C PRO A 19 1.60 -14.12 5.88
N ARG A 20 0.69 -13.41 6.56
CA ARG A 20 0.29 -12.04 6.21
C ARG A 20 1.11 -11.04 7.03
N ALA A 21 1.69 -10.04 6.37
CA ALA A 21 2.43 -8.97 7.02
C ALA A 21 1.89 -7.61 6.56
N LEU A 22 1.50 -6.76 7.50
CA LEU A 22 1.02 -5.39 7.24
C LEU A 22 2.12 -4.41 7.65
N THR A 23 2.47 -3.49 6.75
CA THR A 23 3.25 -2.29 7.08
C THR A 23 2.35 -1.06 7.14
N ILE A 24 2.66 -0.12 8.03
CA ILE A 24 2.01 1.18 8.13
C ILE A 24 3.11 2.23 8.00
N ALA A 25 3.28 2.80 6.82
CA ALA A 25 4.43 3.64 6.50
C ALA A 25 4.14 4.67 5.40
N GLY A 26 5.09 5.58 5.16
CA GLY A 26 5.07 6.46 4.00
C GLY A 26 5.47 5.71 2.72
N SER A 27 4.93 6.15 1.58
CA SER A 27 5.33 5.70 0.25
C SER A 27 6.54 6.50 -0.22
N ASP A 28 7.64 5.81 -0.51
CA ASP A 28 8.82 6.32 -1.21
C ASP A 28 8.70 6.06 -2.72
N SER A 29 8.47 7.11 -3.52
CA SER A 29 8.41 6.98 -4.98
C SER A 29 9.71 6.50 -5.62
N GLY A 30 10.85 6.65 -4.96
CA GLY A 30 12.14 6.13 -5.40
C GLY A 30 12.29 4.61 -5.19
N GLY A 31 11.41 4.02 -4.39
CA GLY A 31 11.32 2.59 -4.14
C GLY A 31 12.46 1.98 -3.31
N GLY A 32 13.32 2.80 -2.71
CA GLY A 32 14.46 2.35 -1.90
C GLY A 32 14.12 2.17 -0.41
N ALA A 33 13.10 2.85 0.08
CA ALA A 33 12.66 2.89 1.47
C ALA A 33 11.12 2.76 1.57
N GLY A 34 10.58 3.03 2.76
CA GLY A 34 9.15 3.09 3.02
C GLY A 34 8.41 1.77 2.70
N ILE A 35 7.13 1.91 2.38
CA ILE A 35 6.26 0.77 2.06
C ILE A 35 6.81 -0.10 0.92
N GLN A 36 7.50 0.50 -0.04
CA GLN A 36 8.11 -0.20 -1.16
C GLN A 36 9.22 -1.14 -0.70
N ALA A 37 10.07 -0.71 0.24
CA ALA A 37 11.10 -1.55 0.83
C ALA A 37 10.49 -2.65 1.71
N ASP A 38 9.48 -2.32 2.51
CA ASP A 38 8.79 -3.28 3.36
C ASP A 38 8.15 -4.40 2.55
N LEU A 39 7.40 -4.08 1.49
CA LEU A 39 6.76 -5.06 0.63
C LEU A 39 7.77 -5.95 -0.12
N LYS A 40 8.94 -5.40 -0.50
CA LYS A 40 10.04 -6.20 -1.07
C LYS A 40 10.59 -7.20 -0.06
N VAL A 41 10.75 -6.79 1.20
CA VAL A 41 11.22 -7.67 2.28
C VAL A 41 10.16 -8.73 2.58
N PHE A 42 8.88 -8.36 2.69
CA PHE A 42 7.79 -9.31 2.90
C PHE A 42 7.75 -10.37 1.80
N PHE A 43 7.86 -9.94 0.54
CA PHE A 43 7.95 -10.86 -0.59
C PHE A 43 9.17 -11.79 -0.49
N ALA A 44 10.35 -11.23 -0.20
CA ALA A 44 11.58 -12.01 -0.06
C ALA A 44 11.53 -13.03 1.10
N LEU A 45 10.72 -12.77 2.13
CA LEU A 45 10.49 -13.65 3.28
C LEU A 45 9.30 -14.60 3.11
N GLY A 46 8.65 -14.62 1.94
CA GLY A 46 7.53 -15.51 1.66
C GLY A 46 6.22 -15.08 2.34
N CYS A 47 6.04 -13.79 2.61
CA CYS A 47 4.81 -13.24 3.16
C CYS A 47 3.93 -12.64 2.07
N HIS A 48 2.61 -12.71 2.26
CA HIS A 48 1.68 -11.82 1.58
C HIS A 48 1.76 -10.44 2.23
N GLY A 49 2.45 -9.52 1.56
CA GLY A 49 2.64 -8.15 2.03
C GLY A 49 1.41 -7.28 1.77
N MET A 50 1.00 -6.53 2.79
CA MET A 50 -0.09 -5.56 2.77
C MET A 50 0.40 -4.22 3.32
N SER A 51 -0.34 -3.15 3.07
CA SER A 51 0.09 -1.79 3.44
C SER A 51 -1.06 -0.88 3.82
N ALA A 52 -0.83 0.00 4.80
CA ALA A 52 -1.60 1.23 5.01
C ALA A 52 -0.67 2.45 4.86
N LEU A 53 -0.96 3.31 3.88
CA LEU A 53 -0.11 4.45 3.54
C LEU A 53 -0.41 5.64 4.45
N THR A 54 0.63 6.22 5.04
CA THR A 54 0.52 7.42 5.89
C THR A 54 0.87 8.73 5.16
N ALA A 55 1.68 8.65 4.11
CA ALA A 55 2.02 9.77 3.25
C ALA A 55 2.49 9.28 1.88
N LEU A 56 2.33 10.12 0.86
CA LEU A 56 2.98 9.97 -0.44
C LEU A 56 4.14 10.96 -0.51
N THR A 57 5.35 10.48 -0.83
CA THR A 57 6.49 11.37 -1.04
C THR A 57 6.85 11.44 -2.53
N ALA A 58 7.21 12.63 -3.00
CA ALA A 58 8.01 12.81 -4.20
C ALA A 58 9.48 12.75 -3.76
N GLN A 59 10.03 11.55 -3.73
CA GLN A 59 11.36 11.25 -3.21
C GLN A 59 12.19 10.45 -4.21
N ASN A 60 13.52 10.63 -4.13
CA ASN A 60 14.52 9.74 -4.70
C ASN A 60 15.72 9.61 -3.75
N THR A 61 16.79 8.96 -4.18
CA THR A 61 17.99 8.71 -3.37
C THR A 61 18.77 9.96 -2.96
N VAL A 62 18.45 11.13 -3.53
CA VAL A 62 19.15 12.40 -3.27
C VAL A 62 18.31 13.33 -2.38
N GLY A 63 16.99 13.12 -2.28
CA GLY A 63 16.15 13.89 -1.38
C GLY A 63 14.65 13.78 -1.63
N VAL A 64 13.89 14.57 -0.87
CA VAL A 64 12.43 14.68 -0.93
C VAL A 64 12.06 16.07 -1.42
N THR A 65 11.23 16.16 -2.46
CA THR A 65 10.75 17.43 -3.04
C THR A 65 9.28 17.71 -2.74
N GLY A 66 8.55 16.74 -2.19
CA GLY A 66 7.16 16.93 -1.81
C GLY A 66 6.67 15.80 -0.90
N ILE A 67 5.72 16.15 -0.03
CA ILE A 67 5.03 15.23 0.87
C ILE A 67 3.54 15.55 0.77
N HIS A 68 2.73 14.53 0.57
CA HIS A 68 1.28 14.59 0.67
C HIS A 68 0.84 13.65 1.78
N GLU A 69 0.38 14.23 2.89
CA GLU A 69 -0.07 13.46 4.05
C GLU A 69 -1.43 12.82 3.79
N VAL A 70 -1.58 11.56 4.21
CA VAL A 70 -2.86 10.85 4.13
C VAL A 70 -3.66 11.17 5.41
N PRO A 71 -4.93 11.58 5.29
CA PRO A 71 -5.77 11.83 6.47
C PRO A 71 -5.85 10.60 7.38
N PRO A 72 -5.72 10.75 8.72
CA PRO A 72 -5.70 9.61 9.66
C PRO A 72 -6.91 8.67 9.52
N GLU A 73 -8.09 9.21 9.28
CA GLU A 73 -9.31 8.43 9.06
C GLU A 73 -9.20 7.52 7.84
N PHE A 74 -8.45 7.93 6.81
CA PHE A 74 -8.22 7.11 5.63
C PHE A 74 -7.09 6.09 5.86
N VAL A 75 -6.15 6.36 6.76
CA VAL A 75 -5.19 5.33 7.22
C VAL A 75 -5.92 4.22 7.98
N ILE A 76 -6.86 4.59 8.86
CA ILE A 76 -7.70 3.62 9.58
C ILE A 76 -8.52 2.78 8.59
N ALA A 77 -9.16 3.42 7.61
CA ALA A 77 -9.94 2.71 6.58
C ALA A 77 -9.10 1.69 5.79
N GLN A 78 -7.81 1.94 5.55
CA GLN A 78 -6.91 0.98 4.91
C GLN A 78 -6.57 -0.22 5.81
N ILE A 79 -6.48 -0.01 7.13
CA ILE A 79 -6.21 -1.08 8.10
C ILE A 79 -7.42 -1.99 8.28
N GLU A 80 -8.64 -1.44 8.17
CA GLU A 80 -9.91 -2.16 8.36
C GLU A 80 -10.40 -2.90 7.11
N ALA A 81 -9.80 -2.68 5.94
CA ALA A 81 -10.17 -3.28 4.65
C ALA A 81 -9.74 -4.75 4.51
#